data_AF-A0AAN8XIA8-F1
#
_entry.id   AF-A0AAN8XIA8-F1
#
_cell.length_a   1.000
_cell.length_b   1.000
_cell.length_c   1.000
_cell.angle_alpha   90.00
_cell.angle_beta   90.00
_cell.angle_gamma   90.00
#
_symmetry.space_group_name_H-M   'P 1'
#
loop_
_entity.id
_entity.type
_entity.pdbx_description
1 polymer ?
#
loop_
_entity_poly.entity_id
_entity_poly.type
_entity_poly.pdbx_seq_one_letter_code
_entity_poly.pdbx_strand_id
1 'polypeptide(L)'
;MTRCHSWRKPSPLVLVWDRYRASLKPNLFSSSEEEDTMADEEAKKKQEEIEKKKAEVRKRLEEQSAKKQKKGFMTPERKKKLRLLLRKKAAEELKKEQERKAAERRRIIDERCGQAKNLDGANEESLRAIIKEYWEHAAAVESDKYDIEMETIRKDYEINELNIQVNDLRGKFIKPTLKKVSKYENKFAKLQKKAAEFNFRNQLKTVKKKEFELEDDKGAAEGDAPAEEAAA
;
A
#
# COMPACT_ATOMS: atom_id res chain seq x y z
N MET A 1 60.01 -11.15 -45.36
CA MET A 1 58.76 -11.40 -46.09
C MET A 1 57.95 -10.11 -46.15
N THR A 2 57.97 -9.46 -47.31
CA THR A 2 57.29 -8.20 -47.64
C THR A 2 55.78 -8.40 -47.76
N ARG A 3 54.97 -7.69 -46.98
CA ARG A 3 53.50 -7.60 -47.19
C ARG A 3 53.15 -6.26 -47.83
N CYS A 4 52.88 -6.34 -49.13
CA CYS A 4 52.39 -5.29 -50.01
C CYS A 4 51.01 -4.78 -49.52
N HIS A 5 50.91 -3.51 -49.13
CA HIS A 5 49.63 -2.84 -48.90
C HIS A 5 49.22 -2.13 -50.19
N SER A 6 48.34 -2.74 -50.97
CA SER A 6 47.72 -2.11 -52.14
C SER A 6 46.58 -1.18 -51.68
N TRP A 7 46.87 0.11 -51.60
CA TRP A 7 45.86 1.14 -51.39
C TRP A 7 45.06 1.34 -52.69
N ARG A 8 43.85 0.78 -52.78
CA ARG A 8 42.88 1.19 -53.81
C ARG A 8 42.39 2.60 -53.47
N LYS A 9 42.76 3.57 -54.31
CA LYS A 9 42.24 4.94 -54.21
C LYS A 9 40.71 4.93 -54.43
N PRO A 10 39.93 5.67 -53.62
CA PRO A 10 38.49 5.81 -53.82
C PRO A 10 38.19 6.39 -55.21
N SER A 11 37.11 5.92 -55.84
CA SER A 11 36.67 6.40 -57.15
C SER A 11 36.33 7.91 -57.08
N PRO A 12 36.69 8.71 -58.11
CA PRO A 12 36.39 10.15 -58.15
C PRO A 12 34.91 10.47 -57.90
N LEU A 13 34.00 9.57 -58.27
CA LEU A 13 32.57 9.72 -58.04
C LEU A 13 32.20 9.68 -56.55
N VAL A 14 32.90 8.90 -55.73
CA VAL A 14 32.67 8.84 -54.26
C VAL A 14 33.11 10.14 -53.61
N LEU A 15 34.25 10.68 -54.05
CA LEU A 15 34.76 11.97 -53.55
C LEU A 15 33.87 13.14 -53.99
N VAL A 16 33.27 13.07 -55.17
CA VAL A 16 32.29 14.07 -55.64
C VAL A 16 30.98 13.93 -54.86
N TRP A 17 30.51 12.71 -54.59
CA TRP A 17 29.30 12.48 -53.79
C TRP A 17 29.46 12.92 -52.33
N ASP A 18 30.61 12.65 -51.70
CA ASP A 18 30.92 13.12 -50.34
C ASP A 18 31.04 14.65 -50.29
N ARG A 19 31.63 15.26 -51.33
CA ARG A 19 31.72 16.72 -51.45
C ARG A 19 30.37 17.38 -51.75
N TYR A 20 29.47 16.69 -52.46
CA TYR A 20 28.10 17.15 -52.72
C TYR A 20 27.19 16.97 -51.48
N ARG A 21 27.36 15.88 -50.72
CA ARG A 21 26.72 15.66 -49.40
C ARG A 21 27.17 16.71 -48.37
N ALA A 22 28.45 17.07 -48.36
CA ALA A 22 28.97 18.16 -47.53
C ALA A 22 28.48 19.55 -47.97
N SER A 23 28.17 19.72 -49.26
CA SER A 23 27.70 20.99 -49.83
C SER A 23 26.21 21.25 -49.61
N LEU A 24 25.37 20.23 -49.38
CA LEU A 24 23.92 20.42 -49.44
C LEU A 24 23.20 20.75 -48.14
N LYS A 25 23.78 20.68 -46.93
CA LYS A 25 23.15 21.22 -45.71
C LYS A 25 24.16 21.54 -44.59
N PRO A 26 24.60 22.82 -44.43
CA PRO A 26 25.33 23.24 -43.24
C PRO A 26 24.44 23.76 -42.10
N ASN A 27 23.13 23.97 -42.32
CA ASN A 27 22.37 24.88 -41.43
C ASN A 27 21.03 24.35 -40.88
N LEU A 28 20.86 23.02 -40.80
CA LEU A 28 19.69 22.40 -40.17
C LEU A 28 20.04 21.43 -39.03
N PHE A 29 21.32 21.30 -38.70
CA PHE A 29 21.85 20.39 -37.67
C PHE A 29 22.45 21.15 -36.46
N SER A 30 22.93 22.38 -36.67
CA SER A 30 23.49 23.23 -35.60
C SER A 30 22.42 23.74 -34.62
N SER A 31 21.19 24.00 -35.09
CA SER A 31 20.10 24.46 -34.21
C SER A 31 19.57 23.34 -33.31
N SER A 32 19.64 22.07 -33.74
CA SER A 32 19.23 20.94 -32.90
C SER A 32 20.29 20.59 -31.85
N GLU A 33 21.58 20.72 -32.16
CA GLU A 33 22.66 20.48 -31.19
C GLU A 33 22.70 21.54 -30.07
N GLU A 34 22.39 22.81 -30.39
CA GLU A 34 22.26 23.88 -29.40
C GLU A 34 21.00 23.71 -28.52
N GLU A 35 19.88 23.25 -29.09
CA GLU A 35 18.68 22.89 -28.32
C GLU A 35 18.91 21.67 -27.41
N ASP A 36 19.62 20.64 -27.89
CA ASP A 36 19.96 19.44 -27.12
C ASP A 36 20.93 19.74 -25.96
N THR A 37 21.92 20.63 -26.17
CA THR A 37 22.88 21.02 -25.12
C THR A 37 22.24 21.90 -24.03
N MET A 38 21.30 22.77 -24.40
CA MET A 38 20.53 23.57 -23.44
C MET A 38 19.53 22.71 -22.64
N ALA A 39 18.91 21.70 -23.27
CA ALA A 39 18.07 20.73 -22.59
C ALA A 39 18.86 19.85 -21.61
N ASP A 40 20.07 19.45 -21.96
CA ASP A 40 20.98 18.68 -21.08
C ASP A 40 21.49 19.50 -19.88
N GLU A 41 21.81 20.78 -20.08
CA GLU A 41 22.15 21.73 -19.01
C GLU A 41 20.99 21.93 -18.03
N GLU A 42 19.76 22.07 -18.54
CA GLU A 42 18.56 22.23 -17.71
C GLU A 42 18.23 20.95 -16.94
N ALA A 43 18.39 19.78 -17.57
CA ALA A 43 18.21 18.47 -16.93
C ALA A 43 19.23 18.26 -15.80
N LYS A 44 20.50 18.64 -15.99
CA LYS A 44 21.54 18.59 -14.95
C LYS A 44 21.22 19.52 -13.78
N LYS A 45 20.79 20.76 -14.03
CA LYS A 45 20.39 21.71 -12.97
C LYS A 45 19.20 21.18 -12.17
N LYS A 46 18.18 20.62 -12.83
CA LYS A 46 17.04 19.95 -12.18
C LYS A 46 17.49 18.76 -11.34
N GLN A 47 18.39 17.92 -11.87
CA GLN A 47 18.92 16.76 -11.15
C GLN A 47 19.71 17.16 -9.91
N GLU A 48 20.57 18.17 -10.01
CA GLU A 48 21.33 18.71 -8.87
C GLU A 48 20.42 19.36 -7.82
N GLU A 49 19.37 20.06 -8.23
CA GLU A 49 18.38 20.62 -7.30
C GLU A 49 17.62 19.51 -6.56
N ILE A 50 17.23 18.44 -7.28
CA ILE A 50 16.62 17.25 -6.70
C ILE A 50 17.59 16.55 -5.74
N GLU A 51 18.87 16.45 -6.08
CA GLU A 51 19.90 15.85 -5.22
C GLU A 51 20.19 16.69 -3.97
N LYS A 52 20.21 18.03 -4.09
CA LYS A 52 20.29 18.95 -2.95
C LYS A 52 19.08 18.79 -2.03
N LYS A 53 17.87 18.72 -2.58
CA LYS A 53 16.64 18.45 -1.82
C LYS A 53 16.66 17.06 -1.15
N LYS A 54 17.12 16.02 -1.84
CA LYS A 54 17.30 14.66 -1.29
C LYS A 54 18.32 14.66 -0.13
N ALA A 55 19.44 15.36 -0.28
CA ALA A 55 20.47 15.47 0.76
C ALA A 55 19.96 16.24 1.98
N GLU A 56 19.20 17.32 1.78
CA GLU A 56 18.57 18.07 2.86
C GLU A 56 17.53 17.23 3.62
N VAL A 57 16.66 16.50 2.91
CA VAL A 57 15.68 15.59 3.52
C VAL A 57 16.37 14.48 4.31
N ARG A 58 17.45 13.91 3.77
CA ARG A 58 18.27 12.91 4.48
C ARG A 58 18.90 13.48 5.74
N LYS A 59 19.53 14.65 5.64
CA LYS A 59 20.14 15.34 6.78
C LYS A 59 19.11 15.66 7.87
N ARG A 60 17.92 16.14 7.49
CA ARG A 60 16.81 16.39 8.41
C ARG A 60 16.31 15.11 9.09
N LEU A 61 16.20 14.01 8.36
CA LEU A 61 15.82 12.70 8.93
C LEU A 61 16.90 12.14 9.86
N GLU A 62 18.17 12.29 9.50
CA GLU A 62 19.31 11.86 10.30
C GLU A 62 19.42 12.68 11.60
N GLU A 63 19.25 14.01 11.54
CA GLU A 63 19.23 14.89 12.70
C GLU A 63 18.04 14.62 13.64
N GLN A 64 16.87 14.28 13.08
CA GLN A 64 15.71 13.81 13.87
C GLN A 64 15.95 12.44 14.51
N SER A 65 16.79 11.59 13.89
CA SER A 65 17.17 10.29 14.44
C SER A 65 18.26 10.41 15.52
N ALA A 66 19.22 11.32 15.33
CA ALA A 66 20.39 11.54 16.19
C ALA A 66 20.04 12.26 17.50
N LYS A 67 19.04 13.16 17.50
CA LYS A 67 18.56 13.86 18.72
C LYS A 67 17.74 12.99 19.69
N LYS A 68 17.80 11.65 19.57
CA LYS A 68 17.14 10.70 20.49
C LYS A 68 18.05 10.21 21.62
N GLN A 69 19.02 10.99 22.08
CA GLN A 69 19.52 10.81 23.45
C GLN A 69 18.52 11.45 24.42
N LYS A 70 17.54 10.66 24.88
CA LYS A 70 16.59 11.11 25.91
C LYS A 70 17.09 10.71 27.29
N LYS A 71 17.52 11.72 28.06
CA LYS A 71 17.51 11.72 29.54
C LYS A 71 16.20 11.13 30.04
N GLY A 72 16.30 10.23 31.02
CA GLY A 72 15.29 9.24 31.40
C GLY A 72 13.98 9.79 31.97
N PHE A 73 13.07 10.20 31.09
CA PHE A 73 11.70 10.58 31.51
C PHE A 73 10.76 9.38 31.71
N MET A 74 11.20 8.14 31.46
CA MET A 74 10.32 6.96 31.49
C MET A 74 11.13 5.68 31.72
N THR A 75 10.66 4.78 32.61
CA THR A 75 11.23 3.43 32.68
C THR A 75 10.97 2.67 31.36
N PRO A 76 11.94 1.91 30.85
CA PRO A 76 11.79 1.17 29.59
C PRO A 76 10.54 0.27 29.56
N GLU A 77 10.18 -0.32 30.69
CA GLU A 77 9.00 -1.17 30.87
C GLU A 77 7.69 -0.41 30.69
N ARG A 78 7.54 0.76 31.33
CA ARG A 78 6.32 1.58 31.20
C ARG A 78 6.17 2.09 29.77
N LYS A 79 7.27 2.36 29.05
CA LYS A 79 7.25 2.77 27.63
C LYS A 79 6.80 1.63 26.71
N LYS A 80 7.21 0.39 27.00
CA LYS A 80 6.77 -0.81 26.29
C LYS A 80 5.27 -1.05 26.53
N LYS A 81 4.81 -0.95 27.78
CA LYS A 81 3.39 -1.08 28.14
C LYS A 81 2.53 -0.02 27.44
N LEU A 82 2.97 1.23 27.43
CA LEU A 82 2.25 2.31 26.75
C LEU A 82 2.14 2.10 25.24
N ARG A 83 3.23 1.68 24.57
CA ARG A 83 3.18 1.34 23.14
C ARG A 83 2.23 0.18 22.84
N LEU A 84 2.15 -0.80 23.74
CA LEU A 84 1.20 -1.90 23.60
C LEU A 84 -0.25 -1.39 23.73
N LEU A 85 -0.52 -0.56 24.73
CA LEU A 85 -1.85 0.04 24.91
C LEU A 85 -2.27 0.91 23.74
N LEU A 86 -1.35 1.71 23.18
CA LEU A 86 -1.62 2.52 21.99
C LEU A 86 -1.97 1.69 20.77
N ARG A 87 -1.25 0.58 20.51
CA ARG A 87 -1.58 -0.32 19.40
C ARG A 87 -2.88 -1.08 19.62
N LYS A 88 -3.17 -1.48 20.86
CA LYS A 88 -4.45 -2.12 21.22
C LYS A 88 -5.61 -1.16 20.99
N LYS A 89 -5.50 0.07 21.48
CA LYS A 89 -6.50 1.12 21.25
C LYS A 89 -6.68 1.42 19.77
N ALA A 90 -5.59 1.57 19.01
CA ALA A 90 -5.66 1.80 17.57
C ALA A 90 -6.31 0.63 16.82
N ALA A 91 -6.04 -0.62 17.21
CA ALA A 91 -6.66 -1.79 16.60
C ALA A 91 -8.17 -1.89 16.93
N GLU A 92 -8.54 -1.58 18.16
CA GLU A 92 -9.95 -1.53 18.60
C GLU A 92 -10.71 -0.42 17.88
N GLU A 93 -10.12 0.78 17.78
CA GLU A 93 -10.70 1.93 17.08
C GLU A 93 -10.85 1.66 15.59
N LEU A 94 -9.85 1.03 14.96
CA LEU A 94 -9.92 0.60 13.56
C LEU A 94 -11.07 -0.40 13.33
N LYS A 95 -11.25 -1.36 14.24
CA LYS A 95 -12.36 -2.34 14.14
C LYS A 95 -13.72 -1.66 14.32
N LYS A 96 -13.84 -0.78 15.31
CA LYS A 96 -15.07 -0.02 15.56
C LYS A 96 -15.43 0.88 14.38
N GLU A 97 -14.44 1.49 13.74
CA GLU A 97 -14.68 2.31 12.55
C GLU A 97 -15.08 1.47 11.33
N GLN A 98 -14.50 0.28 11.16
CA GLN A 98 -14.94 -0.67 10.12
C GLN A 98 -16.39 -1.10 10.33
N GLU A 99 -16.77 -1.42 11.56
CA GLU A 99 -18.16 -1.77 11.92
C GLU A 99 -19.11 -0.60 11.67
N ARG A 100 -18.74 0.63 12.06
CA ARG A 100 -19.51 1.85 11.78
C ARG A 100 -19.68 2.08 10.27
N LYS A 101 -18.61 1.98 9.49
CA LYS A 101 -18.66 2.14 8.02
C LYS A 101 -19.50 1.05 7.36
N ALA A 102 -19.43 -0.19 7.86
CA ALA A 102 -20.26 -1.29 7.35
C ALA A 102 -21.75 -1.09 7.68
N ALA A 103 -22.07 -0.63 8.88
CA ALA A 103 -23.44 -0.29 9.27
C ALA A 103 -24.00 0.87 8.44
N GLU A 104 -23.22 1.95 8.28
CA GLU A 104 -23.61 3.09 7.46
C GLU A 104 -23.77 2.69 5.98
N ARG A 105 -22.88 1.84 5.45
CA ARG A 105 -23.03 1.29 4.10
C ARG A 105 -24.33 0.52 3.95
N ARG A 106 -24.72 -0.30 4.93
CA ARG A 106 -26.00 -1.04 4.89
C ARG A 106 -27.17 -0.08 4.89
N ARG A 107 -27.17 0.90 5.80
CA ARG A 107 -28.21 1.93 5.88
C ARG A 107 -28.37 2.69 4.56
N ILE A 108 -27.28 3.14 3.95
CA ILE A 108 -27.32 3.85 2.67
C ILE A 108 -27.85 2.96 1.54
N ILE A 109 -27.50 1.66 1.52
CA ILE A 109 -28.05 0.73 0.53
C ILE A 109 -29.56 0.56 0.71
N ASP A 110 -30.03 0.41 1.95
CA ASP A 110 -31.46 0.28 2.24
C ASP A 110 -32.22 1.56 1.85
N GLU A 111 -31.66 2.74 2.13
CA GLU A 111 -32.23 4.04 1.73
C GLU A 111 -32.24 4.24 0.21
N ARG A 112 -31.19 3.81 -0.51
CA ARG A 112 -31.08 3.99 -1.98
C ARG A 112 -31.85 2.96 -2.79
N CYS A 113 -31.82 1.69 -2.38
CA CYS A 113 -32.45 0.60 -3.12
C CYS A 113 -33.91 0.39 -2.73
N GLY A 114 -34.33 0.87 -1.55
CA GLY A 114 -35.70 0.74 -1.06
C GLY A 114 -36.17 -0.70 -0.92
N GLN A 115 -37.49 -0.88 -0.82
CA GLN A 115 -38.11 -2.20 -0.81
C GLN A 115 -38.42 -2.67 -2.23
N ALA A 116 -38.39 -3.99 -2.44
CA ALA A 116 -38.80 -4.58 -3.71
C ALA A 116 -40.26 -4.19 -4.01
N LYS A 117 -40.55 -3.87 -5.28
CA LYS A 117 -41.93 -3.58 -5.69
C LYS A 117 -42.80 -4.81 -5.52
N ASN A 118 -43.99 -4.60 -4.95
CA ASN A 118 -44.97 -5.66 -4.78
C ASN A 118 -45.45 -6.15 -6.15
N LEU A 119 -45.29 -7.46 -6.41
CA LEU A 119 -45.72 -8.12 -7.63
C LEU A 119 -47.06 -8.84 -7.46
N ASP A 120 -47.53 -8.96 -6.22
CA ASP A 120 -48.72 -9.74 -5.89
C ASP A 120 -49.99 -8.97 -6.31
N GLY A 121 -50.77 -9.57 -7.20
CA GLY A 121 -51.97 -8.94 -7.79
C GLY A 121 -51.70 -7.88 -8.87
N ALA A 122 -50.48 -7.76 -9.40
CA ALA A 122 -50.17 -6.80 -10.45
C ALA A 122 -50.76 -7.22 -11.82
N ASN A 123 -51.42 -6.28 -12.50
CA ASN A 123 -51.91 -6.48 -13.87
C ASN A 123 -50.75 -6.51 -14.89
N GLU A 124 -50.95 -7.09 -16.07
CA GLU A 124 -49.90 -7.24 -17.09
C GLU A 124 -49.29 -5.89 -17.51
N GLU A 125 -50.12 -4.85 -17.63
CA GLU A 125 -49.66 -3.50 -17.96
C GLU A 125 -48.81 -2.88 -16.83
N SER A 126 -49.19 -3.11 -15.58
CA SER A 126 -48.42 -2.70 -14.40
C SER A 126 -47.06 -3.42 -14.33
N LEU A 127 -47.03 -4.71 -14.64
CA LEU A 127 -45.78 -5.48 -14.70
C LEU A 127 -44.83 -4.94 -15.78
N ARG A 128 -45.35 -4.62 -16.97
CA ARG A 128 -44.56 -4.01 -18.05
C ARG A 128 -43.98 -2.65 -17.65
N ALA A 129 -44.75 -1.83 -16.93
CA ALA A 129 -44.27 -0.55 -16.43
C ALA A 129 -43.15 -0.73 -15.38
N ILE A 130 -43.33 -1.65 -14.43
CA ILE A 130 -42.33 -1.96 -13.40
C ILE A 130 -40.99 -2.41 -14.02
N ILE A 131 -41.04 -3.28 -15.03
CA ILE A 131 -39.83 -3.77 -15.72
C ILE A 131 -39.08 -2.62 -16.39
N LYS A 132 -39.79 -1.73 -17.09
CA LYS A 132 -39.18 -0.56 -17.74
C LYS A 132 -38.52 0.37 -16.73
N GLU A 133 -39.18 0.66 -15.63
CA GLU A 133 -38.63 1.53 -14.58
C GLU A 133 -37.37 0.92 -13.94
N TYR A 134 -37.35 -0.39 -13.66
CA TYR A 134 -36.15 -1.06 -13.17
C TYR A 134 -35.00 -1.04 -14.20
N TRP A 135 -35.32 -1.18 -15.48
CA TRP A 135 -34.33 -1.11 -16.54
C TRP A 135 -33.70 0.29 -16.66
N GLU A 136 -34.52 1.34 -16.66
CA GLU A 136 -34.06 2.73 -16.67
C GLU A 136 -33.21 3.05 -15.43
N HIS A 137 -33.66 2.63 -14.26
CA HIS A 137 -32.91 2.82 -13.02
C HIS A 137 -31.57 2.07 -13.03
N ALA A 138 -31.54 0.82 -13.52
CA ALA A 138 -30.30 0.06 -13.64
C ALA A 138 -29.31 0.72 -14.61
N ALA A 139 -29.79 1.24 -15.75
CA ALA A 139 -28.96 1.96 -16.71
C ALA A 139 -28.35 3.24 -16.11
N ALA A 140 -29.14 4.02 -15.35
CA ALA A 140 -28.65 5.21 -14.66
C ALA A 140 -27.57 4.87 -13.61
N VAL A 141 -27.81 3.85 -12.77
CA VAL A 141 -26.85 3.41 -11.74
C VAL A 141 -25.55 2.88 -12.36
N GLU A 142 -25.61 2.18 -13.49
CA GLU A 142 -24.40 1.71 -14.17
C GLU A 142 -23.58 2.89 -14.73
N SER A 143 -24.24 3.94 -15.24
CA SER A 143 -23.57 5.16 -15.68
C SER A 143 -22.85 5.84 -14.51
N ASP A 144 -23.53 6.04 -13.38
CA ASP A 144 -22.93 6.66 -12.18
C ASP A 144 -21.77 5.81 -11.63
N LYS A 145 -21.93 4.48 -11.65
CA LYS A 145 -20.87 3.54 -11.25
C LYS A 145 -19.63 3.70 -12.13
N TYR A 146 -19.81 3.78 -13.45
CA TYR A 146 -18.69 3.94 -14.37
C TYR A 146 -17.91 5.23 -14.08
N ASP A 147 -18.60 6.35 -13.87
CA ASP A 147 -17.95 7.64 -13.56
C ASP A 147 -17.15 7.59 -12.26
N ILE A 148 -17.71 6.97 -11.21
CA ILE A 148 -17.04 6.78 -9.92
C ILE A 148 -15.82 5.85 -10.05
N GLU A 149 -15.94 4.77 -10.83
CA GLU A 149 -14.85 3.84 -11.09
C GLU A 149 -13.69 4.54 -11.82
N MET A 150 -13.99 5.33 -12.85
CA MET A 150 -12.98 6.12 -13.57
C MET A 150 -12.30 7.15 -12.67
N GLU A 151 -13.05 7.83 -11.80
CA GLU A 151 -12.49 8.77 -10.84
C GLU A 151 -11.59 8.07 -9.81
N THR A 152 -12.00 6.90 -9.32
CA THR A 152 -11.21 6.07 -8.39
C THR A 152 -9.90 5.64 -9.03
N ILE A 153 -9.95 5.16 -10.27
CA ILE A 153 -8.76 4.76 -11.04
C ILE A 153 -7.80 5.94 -11.21
N ARG A 154 -8.31 7.14 -11.55
CA ARG A 154 -7.48 8.34 -11.66
C ARG A 154 -6.79 8.67 -10.33
N LYS A 155 -7.53 8.64 -9.22
CA LYS A 155 -6.98 8.89 -7.88
C LYS A 155 -5.93 7.84 -7.50
N ASP A 156 -6.13 6.58 -7.86
CA ASP A 156 -5.15 5.52 -7.62
C ASP A 156 -3.84 5.75 -8.39
N TYR A 157 -3.93 6.21 -9.65
CA TYR A 157 -2.74 6.62 -10.41
C TYR A 157 -2.01 7.79 -9.76
N GLU A 158 -2.75 8.82 -9.35
CA GLU A 158 -2.17 9.99 -8.67
C GLU A 158 -1.50 9.62 -7.34
N ILE A 159 -2.13 8.77 -6.53
CA ILE A 159 -1.55 8.25 -5.29
C ILE A 159 -0.26 7.47 -5.58
N ASN A 160 -0.27 6.61 -6.61
CA ASN A 160 0.91 5.85 -6.99
C ASN A 160 2.05 6.76 -7.46
N GLU A 161 1.74 7.78 -8.26
CA GLU A 161 2.72 8.77 -8.71
C GLU A 161 3.33 9.53 -7.52
N LEU A 162 2.49 10.08 -6.63
CA LEU A 162 2.93 10.78 -5.43
C LEU A 162 3.74 9.87 -4.50
N ASN A 163 3.36 8.60 -4.37
CA ASN A 163 4.11 7.62 -3.59
C ASN A 163 5.49 7.34 -4.20
N ILE A 164 5.61 7.26 -5.52
CA ILE A 164 6.92 7.15 -6.21
C ILE A 164 7.76 8.40 -5.92
N GLN A 165 7.19 9.60 -6.12
CA GLN A 165 7.89 10.87 -5.87
C GLN A 165 8.40 10.98 -4.42
N VAL A 166 7.56 10.65 -3.43
CA VAL A 166 7.94 10.63 -2.01
C VAL A 166 9.05 9.63 -1.72
N ASN A 167 9.03 8.46 -2.35
CA ASN A 167 10.07 7.45 -2.19
C ASN A 167 11.40 7.85 -2.85
N ASP A 168 11.35 8.49 -4.00
CA ASP A 168 12.54 9.00 -4.67
C ASP A 168 13.21 10.13 -3.87
N LEU A 169 12.40 11.05 -3.31
CA LEU A 169 12.88 12.14 -2.44
C LEU A 169 13.45 11.65 -1.11
N ARG A 170 12.82 10.64 -0.49
CA ARG A 170 13.33 10.00 0.73
C ARG A 170 14.64 9.22 0.47
N GLY A 171 14.96 8.99 -0.80
CA GLY A 171 16.08 8.20 -1.26
C GLY A 171 15.65 6.76 -1.50
N LYS A 172 15.88 6.28 -2.72
CA LYS A 172 15.63 4.92 -3.18
C LYS A 172 16.12 3.93 -2.13
N PHE A 173 15.17 3.34 -1.40
CA PHE A 173 15.35 2.09 -0.67
C PHE A 173 16.51 2.11 0.36
N ILE A 174 16.23 2.54 1.59
CA ILE A 174 16.97 1.96 2.74
C ILE A 174 16.64 0.47 2.69
N LYS A 175 17.49 -0.32 2.03
CA LYS A 175 17.29 -1.77 1.81
C LYS A 175 16.96 -2.39 3.16
N PRO A 176 15.69 -2.75 3.42
CA PRO A 176 15.37 -3.52 4.60
C PRO A 176 16.22 -4.78 4.46
N THR A 177 17.06 -5.07 5.44
CA THR A 177 17.94 -6.25 5.39
C THR A 177 17.04 -7.46 5.12
N LEU A 178 17.14 -8.01 3.91
CA LEU A 178 16.27 -9.09 3.46
C LEU A 178 16.54 -10.30 4.34
N LYS A 179 15.63 -10.59 5.27
CA LYS A 179 15.65 -11.84 6.02
C LYS A 179 15.18 -12.94 5.09
N LYS A 180 15.84 -14.10 5.09
CA LYS A 180 15.35 -15.30 4.42
C LYS A 180 14.05 -15.72 5.11
N VAL A 181 12.91 -15.31 4.56
CA VAL A 181 11.59 -15.68 5.07
C VAL A 181 11.07 -16.79 4.16
N SER A 182 11.06 -18.03 4.63
CA SER A 182 10.41 -19.10 3.86
C SER A 182 8.87 -18.96 3.96
N LYS A 183 8.15 -19.29 2.88
CA LYS A 183 6.69 -19.08 2.76
C LYS A 183 5.87 -19.71 3.90
N TYR A 184 6.40 -20.74 4.56
CA TYR A 184 5.70 -21.53 5.58
C TYR A 184 6.20 -21.32 7.02
N GLU A 185 7.38 -20.74 7.21
CA GLU A 185 8.00 -20.58 8.55
C GLU A 185 7.22 -19.65 9.46
N ASN A 186 6.56 -18.63 8.90
CA ASN A 186 5.64 -17.77 9.66
C ASN A 186 4.33 -18.47 10.07
N LYS A 187 3.93 -19.54 9.37
CA LYS A 187 2.77 -20.38 9.75
C LYS A 187 3.18 -21.39 10.82
N PHE A 188 4.36 -22.01 10.69
CA PHE A 188 4.90 -22.97 11.65
C PHE A 188 5.29 -22.32 12.99
N ALA A 189 5.87 -21.10 12.97
CA ALA A 189 6.21 -20.36 14.18
C ALA A 189 4.98 -19.97 15.02
N LYS A 190 3.80 -19.81 14.41
CA LYS A 190 2.55 -19.57 15.15
C LYS A 190 2.04 -20.82 15.85
N LEU A 191 2.18 -21.99 15.22
CA LEU A 191 1.87 -23.29 15.82
C LEU A 191 2.85 -23.62 16.96
N GLN A 192 4.16 -23.39 16.76
CA GLN A 192 5.16 -23.61 17.80
C GLN A 192 5.04 -22.65 18.98
N LYS A 193 4.68 -21.38 18.76
CA LYS A 193 4.43 -20.44 19.86
C LYS A 193 3.22 -20.84 20.70
N LYS A 194 2.10 -21.24 20.08
CA LYS A 194 0.94 -21.75 20.81
C LYS A 194 1.25 -23.04 21.58
N ALA A 195 2.04 -23.95 20.99
CA ALA A 195 2.49 -25.17 21.65
C ALA A 195 3.48 -24.91 22.79
N ALA A 196 4.42 -23.97 22.62
CA ALA A 196 5.36 -23.57 23.66
C ALA A 196 4.69 -22.81 24.80
N GLU A 197 3.75 -21.91 24.51
CA GLU A 197 2.95 -21.17 25.49
C GLU A 197 2.06 -22.12 26.32
N PHE A 198 1.56 -23.20 25.71
CA PHE A 198 0.90 -24.29 26.40
C PHE A 198 1.88 -25.10 27.28
N ASN A 199 3.08 -25.42 26.78
CA ASN A 199 4.11 -26.14 27.55
C ASN A 199 4.66 -25.34 28.74
N PHE A 200 4.89 -24.03 28.60
CA PHE A 200 5.38 -23.17 29.69
C PHE A 200 4.34 -23.00 30.80
N ARG A 201 3.04 -23.03 30.48
CA ARG A 201 1.98 -22.95 31.48
C ARG A 201 1.73 -24.27 32.20
N ASN A 202 1.86 -25.40 31.50
CA ASN A 202 1.72 -26.73 32.10
C ASN A 202 2.94 -27.17 32.92
N GLN A 203 4.16 -26.74 32.58
CA GLN A 203 5.39 -27.10 33.30
C GLN A 203 5.68 -26.19 34.51
N LEU A 204 4.91 -25.12 34.71
CA LEU A 204 5.02 -24.29 35.92
C LEU A 204 4.34 -25.02 37.09
N LYS A 205 5.13 -25.65 37.96
CA LYS A 205 4.64 -26.10 39.27
C LYS A 205 4.26 -24.86 40.09
N THR A 206 2.97 -24.56 40.20
CA THR A 206 2.50 -23.62 41.22
C THR A 206 2.85 -24.22 42.58
N VAL A 207 3.75 -23.54 43.32
CA VAL A 207 4.01 -23.91 44.71
C VAL A 207 2.73 -23.65 45.47
N LYS A 208 2.02 -24.71 45.85
CA LYS A 208 0.95 -24.66 46.85
C LYS A 208 1.62 -24.29 48.18
N LYS A 209 1.79 -22.99 48.45
CA LYS A 209 1.97 -22.52 49.82
C LYS A 209 0.65 -22.79 50.55
N LYS A 210 0.63 -23.81 51.40
CA LYS A 210 -0.49 -24.16 52.30
C LYS A 210 -0.56 -23.21 53.50
N GLU A 211 -0.41 -21.92 53.28
CA GLU A 211 -0.46 -20.93 54.36
C GLU A 211 -0.93 -19.61 53.76
N PHE A 212 -2.24 -19.53 53.55
CA PHE A 212 -3.09 -18.35 53.51
C PHE A 212 -4.46 -18.83 53.01
N GLU A 213 -5.09 -19.68 53.81
CA GLU A 213 -6.54 -19.89 53.77
C GLU A 213 -7.11 -18.81 54.68
N LEU A 214 -7.39 -17.64 54.10
CA LEU A 214 -8.40 -16.75 54.65
C LEU A 214 -9.68 -17.14 53.93
N GLU A 215 -10.52 -17.87 54.65
CA GLU A 215 -11.96 -17.91 54.42
C GLU A 215 -12.45 -16.47 54.30
N ASP A 216 -13.00 -16.10 53.14
CA ASP A 216 -14.28 -15.43 53.15
C ASP A 216 -14.97 -15.48 51.78
N ASP A 217 -16.23 -15.88 51.87
CA ASP A 217 -17.36 -15.72 50.97
C ASP A 217 -17.51 -16.60 49.72
N LYS A 218 -18.18 -17.74 49.94
CA LYS A 218 -19.13 -18.34 48.99
C LYS A 218 -20.24 -17.33 48.69
N GLY A 219 -20.36 -16.90 47.44
CA GLY A 219 -21.53 -16.13 47.02
C GLY A 219 -21.64 -15.95 45.52
N ALA A 220 -22.55 -16.72 44.93
CA ALA A 220 -23.22 -16.50 43.65
C ALA A 220 -22.60 -17.04 42.35
N ALA A 221 -23.46 -17.82 41.69
CA ALA A 221 -23.61 -18.05 40.26
C ALA A 221 -22.91 -19.28 39.63
N GLU A 222 -23.54 -20.45 39.85
CA GLU A 222 -24.03 -21.28 38.73
C GLU A 222 -24.69 -20.38 37.66
N GLY A 223 -24.63 -20.63 36.36
CA GLY A 223 -24.06 -21.72 35.58
C GLY A 223 -24.33 -21.39 34.11
N ASP A 224 -23.59 -22.00 33.19
CA ASP A 224 -24.08 -22.21 31.83
C ASP A 224 -23.30 -23.39 31.23
N ALA A 225 -24.00 -24.52 31.07
CA ALA A 225 -23.46 -25.72 30.47
C ALA A 225 -23.58 -25.65 28.95
N PRO A 226 -22.58 -26.07 28.17
CA PRO A 226 -22.73 -26.22 26.72
C PRO A 226 -23.52 -27.49 26.41
N ALA A 227 -24.68 -27.34 25.75
CA ALA A 227 -25.39 -28.46 25.15
C ALA A 227 -24.67 -28.92 23.87
N GLU A 228 -24.25 -30.19 23.88
CA GLU A 228 -23.83 -30.95 22.72
C GLU A 228 -25.01 -31.81 22.21
N GLU A 229 -25.05 -31.94 20.89
CA GLU A 229 -25.59 -33.07 20.10
C GLU A 229 -27.05 -33.09 19.58
N ALA A 230 -27.09 -33.31 18.26
CA ALA A 230 -27.91 -34.30 17.54
C ALA A 230 -29.13 -33.85 16.70
N ALA A 231 -28.98 -34.17 15.41
CA ALA A 231 -29.99 -34.68 14.45
C ALA A 231 -31.04 -33.73 13.84
N ALA A 232 -30.83 -33.43 12.54
CA ALA A 232 -31.73 -33.69 11.39
C ALA A 232 -31.37 -32.76 10.21
#